data_AF-A0A2N7DNW9-F1
#
_entry.id   AF-A0A2N7DNW9-F1
#
_cell.length_a   1.000
_cell.length_b   1.000
_cell.length_c   1.000
_cell.angle_alpha   90.00
_cell.angle_beta   90.00
_cell.angle_gamma   90.00
#
_symmetry.space_group_name_H-M   'P 1'
#
loop_
_entity.id
_entity.type
_entity.pdbx_description
1 polymer ?
#
loop_
_entity_poly.entity_id
_entity_poly.type
_entity_poly.pdbx_seq_one_letter_code
_entity_poly.pdbx_strand_id
1 'polypeptide(L)'
;MIKYKCRPAVHTKIVCEYCELINFPLPDEYNHFKYLADTDLIGFNTITNLLRYIENNCDNKYFFIDLMQYFIQRIIKFTDIDLSAEVSDAQKLLAFTQFYNQVSDLNWCNIETQHSLALVAKRSPQAIASKYDDLFIYSCITHILRHSFKDKLNLIIELPFERSFYGVDVDLFDNVTFNCQSMSVIVAKDERDVNPVMAENKLTLSSSDRVKAAANSIPPSALSLPNLANSIGVSERGLQRELRTENCCVKDMIQNTRMNSIITILKNNKGNIKKSAYESGFKDLPSFSRYFSKSTGCTPTQYVRNNICNNL
;
A
#
# COMPACT_ATOMS: atom_id res chain seq x y z
N MET A 1 -15.04 -2.67 -17.96
CA MET A 1 -13.70 -2.40 -17.36
C MET A 1 -13.83 -1.96 -15.92
N ILE A 2 -13.23 -2.73 -14.99
CA ILE A 2 -13.17 -2.39 -13.56
C ILE A 2 -12.23 -1.20 -13.31
N LYS A 3 -12.66 -0.22 -12.53
CA LYS A 3 -11.86 1.00 -12.18
C LYS A 3 -11.37 1.00 -10.72
N TYR A 4 -11.26 -0.17 -10.10
CA TYR A 4 -10.79 -0.32 -8.72
C TYR A 4 -9.31 0.03 -8.62
N LYS A 5 -8.99 1.13 -7.92
CA LYS A 5 -7.62 1.60 -7.75
C LYS A 5 -6.87 0.74 -6.73
N CYS A 6 -5.59 0.49 -7.00
CA CYS A 6 -4.75 -0.32 -6.17
C CYS A 6 -3.40 0.33 -5.84
N ARG A 7 -2.74 -0.23 -4.83
CA ARG A 7 -1.35 0.04 -4.47
C ARG A 7 -0.74 -1.22 -3.84
N PRO A 8 0.60 -1.30 -3.73
CA PRO A 8 1.26 -2.42 -3.06
C PRO A 8 0.89 -2.51 -1.58
N ALA A 9 0.76 -3.74 -1.09
CA ALA A 9 0.37 -4.08 0.26
C ALA A 9 1.39 -3.62 1.31
N VAL A 10 2.68 -3.48 0.93
CA VAL A 10 3.76 -3.04 1.82
C VAL A 10 3.38 -1.82 2.66
N HIS A 11 2.66 -0.85 2.06
CA HIS A 11 2.25 0.37 2.75
C HIS A 11 1.35 0.08 3.96
N THR A 12 0.28 -0.69 3.78
CA THR A 12 -0.63 -1.06 4.86
C THR A 12 0.03 -2.06 5.82
N LYS A 13 0.80 -3.01 5.27
CA LYS A 13 1.48 -4.04 6.02
C LYS A 13 2.45 -3.47 7.05
N ILE A 14 3.27 -2.50 6.67
CA ILE A 14 4.20 -1.81 7.59
C ILE A 14 3.44 -1.18 8.76
N VAL A 15 2.30 -0.55 8.51
CA VAL A 15 1.46 0.04 9.57
C VAL A 15 0.94 -1.05 10.51
N CYS A 16 0.43 -2.17 9.98
CA CYS A 16 -0.02 -3.30 10.78
C CYS A 16 1.11 -3.88 11.65
N GLU A 17 2.29 -4.10 11.06
CA GLU A 17 3.48 -4.60 11.77
C GLU A 17 3.91 -3.64 12.89
N TYR A 18 3.91 -2.33 12.62
CA TYR A 18 4.26 -1.31 13.61
C TYR A 18 3.27 -1.26 14.76
N CYS A 19 1.96 -1.31 14.47
CA CYS A 19 0.93 -1.38 15.52
C CYS A 19 1.10 -2.65 16.39
N GLU A 20 1.42 -3.80 15.80
CA GLU A 20 1.71 -5.03 16.55
C GLU A 20 2.96 -4.85 17.45
N LEU A 21 4.01 -4.21 16.94
CA LEU A 21 5.24 -3.94 17.71
C LEU A 21 4.97 -3.08 18.97
N ILE A 22 4.12 -2.07 18.85
CA ILE A 22 3.79 -1.17 19.97
C ILE A 22 2.55 -1.61 20.77
N ASN A 23 1.99 -2.79 20.46
CA ASN A 23 0.75 -3.32 21.05
C ASN A 23 -0.48 -2.38 20.88
N PHE A 24 -0.56 -1.64 19.78
CA PHE A 24 -1.74 -0.85 19.43
C PHE A 24 -2.80 -1.74 18.78
N PRO A 25 -4.03 -1.82 19.33
CA PRO A 25 -5.07 -2.69 18.80
C PRO A 25 -5.59 -2.15 17.47
N LEU A 26 -5.68 -3.03 16.47
CA LEU A 26 -6.27 -2.74 15.17
C LEU A 26 -7.62 -3.45 15.01
N PRO A 27 -8.52 -2.92 14.16
CA PRO A 27 -9.75 -3.64 13.81
C PRO A 27 -9.40 -4.97 13.15
N ASP A 28 -10.20 -6.01 13.45
CA ASP A 28 -9.93 -7.38 13.00
C ASP A 28 -9.76 -7.53 11.49
N GLU A 29 -10.41 -6.66 10.72
CA GLU A 29 -10.33 -6.62 9.26
C GLU A 29 -8.94 -6.28 8.71
N TYR A 30 -8.00 -5.81 9.55
CA TYR A 30 -6.63 -5.51 9.16
C TYR A 30 -5.62 -6.62 9.52
N ASN A 31 -6.03 -7.63 10.29
CA ASN A 31 -5.13 -8.67 10.81
C ASN A 31 -4.45 -9.49 9.72
N HIS A 32 -5.06 -9.63 8.54
CA HIS A 32 -4.52 -10.45 7.47
C HIS A 32 -3.45 -9.76 6.62
N PHE A 33 -3.37 -8.42 6.62
CA PHE A 33 -2.46 -7.68 5.72
C PHE A 33 -0.98 -7.96 5.99
N LYS A 34 -0.58 -8.22 7.24
CA LYS A 34 0.81 -8.54 7.59
C LYS A 34 1.34 -9.82 6.93
N TYR A 35 0.44 -10.67 6.44
CA TYR A 35 0.77 -11.92 5.77
C TYR A 35 0.83 -11.82 4.24
N LEU A 36 0.48 -10.67 3.66
CA LEU A 36 0.63 -10.44 2.23
C LEU A 36 2.11 -10.26 1.86
N ALA A 37 2.45 -10.59 0.62
CA ALA A 37 3.72 -10.19 0.05
C ALA A 37 3.74 -8.66 -0.12
N ASP A 38 4.91 -8.04 -0.02
CA ASP A 38 5.05 -6.58 -0.10
C ASP A 38 4.54 -6.05 -1.46
N THR A 39 4.67 -6.85 -2.52
CA THR A 39 4.22 -6.56 -3.89
C THR A 39 2.76 -6.93 -4.18
N ASP A 40 2.07 -7.63 -3.29
CA ASP A 40 0.66 -7.95 -3.51
C ASP A 40 -0.14 -6.65 -3.64
N LEU A 41 -1.00 -6.55 -4.65
CA LEU A 41 -1.87 -5.39 -4.81
C LEU A 41 -3.06 -5.48 -3.86
N ILE A 42 -3.42 -4.33 -3.27
CA ILE A 42 -4.60 -4.14 -2.43
C ILE A 42 -5.27 -2.82 -2.79
N GLY A 43 -6.43 -2.55 -2.18
CA GLY A 43 -7.20 -1.32 -2.34
C GLY A 43 -6.38 -0.08 -2.02
N PHE A 44 -6.47 0.90 -2.92
CA PHE A 44 -5.74 2.15 -2.81
C PHE A 44 -5.97 2.89 -1.47
N ASN A 45 -7.21 2.93 -1.01
CA ASN A 45 -7.62 3.66 0.20
C ASN A 45 -7.39 2.89 1.51
N THR A 46 -6.94 1.63 1.46
CA THR A 46 -6.83 0.77 2.65
C THR A 46 -5.93 1.39 3.72
N ILE A 47 -4.73 1.86 3.34
CA ILE A 47 -3.82 2.52 4.29
C ILE A 47 -4.40 3.82 4.83
N THR A 48 -5.03 4.64 3.99
CA THR A 48 -5.61 5.92 4.42
C THR A 48 -6.71 5.71 5.45
N ASN A 49 -7.55 4.70 5.26
CA ASN A 49 -8.60 4.36 6.22
C ASN A 49 -8.00 3.85 7.53
N LEU A 50 -6.95 3.03 7.47
CA LEU A 50 -6.22 2.54 8.64
C LEU A 50 -5.59 3.69 9.43
N LEU A 51 -4.86 4.59 8.77
CA LEU A 51 -4.22 5.73 9.43
C LEU A 51 -5.24 6.70 10.03
N ARG A 52 -6.37 6.94 9.37
CA ARG A 52 -7.48 7.72 9.94
C ARG A 52 -8.10 7.04 11.16
N TYR A 53 -8.25 5.71 11.14
CA TYR A 53 -8.71 4.97 12.31
C TYR A 53 -7.73 5.16 13.47
N ILE A 54 -6.42 5.00 13.23
CA ILE A 54 -5.39 5.16 14.25
C ILE A 54 -5.42 6.58 14.82
N GLU A 55 -5.42 7.61 13.98
CA GLU A 55 -5.47 9.01 14.43
C GLU A 55 -6.67 9.30 15.33
N ASN A 56 -7.84 8.74 15.03
CA ASN A 56 -9.05 8.93 15.84
C ASN A 56 -9.08 8.10 17.13
N ASN A 57 -8.15 7.15 17.31
CA ASN A 57 -8.13 6.20 18.43
C ASN A 57 -6.76 6.16 19.15
N CYS A 58 -5.86 7.09 18.84
CA CYS A 58 -4.52 7.13 19.41
C CYS A 58 -4.28 8.47 20.11
N ASP A 59 -3.91 8.41 21.39
CA ASP A 59 -3.56 9.61 22.16
C ASP A 59 -2.14 10.12 21.83
N ASN A 60 -1.31 9.31 21.15
CA ASN A 60 0.04 9.71 20.75
C ASN A 60 -0.02 10.64 19.53
N LYS A 61 0.13 11.94 19.79
CA LYS A 61 0.21 13.00 18.75
C LYS A 61 1.40 12.85 17.80
N TYR A 62 2.42 12.07 18.17
CA TYR A 62 3.62 11.81 17.37
C TYR A 62 3.59 10.44 16.68
N PHE A 63 2.47 9.70 16.74
CA PHE A 63 2.36 8.35 16.18
C PHE A 63 2.88 8.27 14.73
N PHE A 64 2.48 9.22 13.89
CA PHE A 64 2.87 9.21 12.48
C PHE A 64 4.39 9.43 12.31
N ILE A 65 4.98 10.32 13.11
CA ILE A 65 6.43 10.59 13.10
C ILE A 65 7.20 9.33 13.50
N ASP A 66 6.77 8.66 14.57
CA ASP A 66 7.39 7.42 15.03
C ASP A 66 7.26 6.30 13.97
N LEU A 67 6.07 6.16 13.38
CA LEU A 67 5.82 5.24 12.28
C LEU A 67 6.76 5.52 11.09
N MET A 68 7.00 6.78 10.73
CA MET A 68 7.83 7.13 9.57
C MET A 68 9.28 6.63 9.70
N GLN A 69 9.82 6.56 10.90
CA GLN A 69 11.17 6.01 11.12
C GLN A 69 11.26 4.53 10.72
N TYR A 70 10.23 3.73 11.05
CA TYR A 70 10.12 2.33 10.66
C TYR A 70 9.79 2.19 9.17
N PHE A 71 8.92 3.07 8.69
CA PHE A 71 8.33 3.00 7.37
C PHE A 71 9.35 3.30 6.26
N ILE A 72 10.15 4.35 6.41
CA ILE A 72 11.12 4.78 5.40
C ILE A 72 12.14 3.66 5.09
N GLN A 73 12.70 3.00 6.10
CA GLN A 73 13.73 1.97 5.91
C GLN A 73 13.23 0.81 5.03
N ARG A 74 11.98 0.38 5.24
CA ARG A 74 11.35 -0.67 4.44
C ARG A 74 11.01 -0.19 3.03
N ILE A 75 10.54 1.06 2.87
CA ILE A 75 10.22 1.61 1.56
C ILE A 75 11.46 1.78 0.70
N ILE A 76 12.58 2.28 1.23
CA ILE A 76 13.83 2.40 0.46
C ILE A 76 14.25 1.03 -0.10
N LYS A 77 14.20 -0.01 0.74
CA LYS A 77 14.48 -1.38 0.32
C LYS A 77 13.47 -1.91 -0.70
N PHE A 78 12.20 -1.54 -0.58
CA PHE A 78 11.14 -1.95 -1.50
C PHE A 78 11.26 -1.29 -2.88
N THR A 79 11.67 -0.02 -2.92
CA THR A 79 11.83 0.75 -4.15
C THR A 79 13.15 0.47 -4.87
N ASP A 80 14.16 -0.04 -4.15
CA ASP A 80 15.51 -0.33 -4.66
C ASP A 80 16.16 0.85 -5.42
N ILE A 81 15.94 2.07 -4.91
CA ILE A 81 16.47 3.30 -5.53
C ILE A 81 17.94 3.44 -5.15
N ASP A 82 18.77 3.75 -6.15
CA ASP A 82 20.18 4.07 -5.93
C ASP A 82 20.32 5.45 -5.25
N LEU A 83 20.71 5.42 -3.97
CA LEU A 83 20.94 6.61 -3.15
C LEU A 83 22.40 7.08 -3.15
N SER A 84 23.27 6.51 -3.98
CA SER A 84 24.68 6.87 -4.06
C SER A 84 24.89 8.32 -4.47
N ALA A 85 26.08 8.85 -4.18
CA ALA A 85 26.45 10.20 -4.57
C ALA A 85 26.60 10.36 -6.09
N GLU A 86 26.74 9.25 -6.84
CA GLU A 86 26.91 9.24 -8.29
C GLU A 86 25.59 9.57 -9.02
N VAL A 87 24.45 9.27 -8.42
CA VAL A 87 23.13 9.52 -8.99
C VAL A 87 22.63 10.91 -8.58
N SER A 88 22.18 11.70 -9.56
CA SER A 88 21.61 13.04 -9.31
C SER A 88 20.30 12.96 -8.52
N ASP A 89 19.90 14.07 -7.91
CA ASP A 89 18.61 14.15 -7.22
C ASP A 89 17.43 14.04 -8.18
N ALA A 90 17.58 14.59 -9.39
CA ALA A 90 16.59 14.43 -10.45
C ALA A 90 16.41 12.96 -10.83
N GLN A 91 17.50 12.20 -11.00
CA GLN A 91 17.43 10.77 -11.29
C GLN A 91 16.82 9.97 -10.14
N LYS A 92 17.14 10.30 -8.88
CA LYS A 92 16.52 9.66 -7.70
C LYS A 92 15.02 9.91 -7.62
N LEU A 93 14.60 11.16 -7.81
CA LEU A 93 13.18 11.54 -7.84
C LEU A 93 12.45 10.85 -8.99
N LEU A 94 13.08 10.79 -10.17
CA LEU A 94 12.54 10.10 -11.33
C LEU A 94 12.32 8.62 -11.05
N ALA A 95 13.35 7.93 -10.52
CA ALA A 95 13.29 6.52 -10.19
C ALA A 95 12.17 6.22 -9.19
N PHE A 96 12.02 7.05 -8.15
CA PHE A 96 10.92 6.95 -7.19
C PHE A 96 9.55 7.06 -7.87
N THR A 97 9.33 8.09 -8.68
CA THR A 97 8.05 8.29 -9.37
C THR A 97 7.76 7.15 -10.35
N GLN A 98 8.76 6.74 -11.13
CA GLN A 98 8.63 5.67 -12.12
C GLN A 98 8.31 4.32 -11.47
N PHE A 99 8.98 3.98 -10.36
CA PHE A 99 8.68 2.77 -9.60
C PHE A 99 7.21 2.74 -9.18
N TYR A 100 6.71 3.81 -8.55
CA TYR A 100 5.31 3.84 -8.10
C TYR A 100 4.30 3.86 -9.24
N ASN A 101 4.63 4.46 -10.38
CA ASN A 101 3.81 4.42 -11.59
C ASN A 101 3.71 3.00 -12.18
N GLN A 102 4.67 2.11 -11.88
CA GLN A 102 4.65 0.71 -12.31
C GLN A 102 3.93 -0.23 -11.34
N VAL A 103 3.70 0.18 -10.08
CA VAL A 103 3.15 -0.74 -9.06
C VAL A 103 1.87 -0.22 -8.40
N SER A 104 1.34 0.93 -8.80
CA SER A 104 0.11 1.49 -8.22
C SER A 104 -0.71 2.34 -9.19
N ASP A 105 -1.95 2.63 -8.81
CA ASP A 105 -2.80 3.65 -9.45
C ASP A 105 -2.60 5.06 -8.85
N LEU A 106 -1.41 5.34 -8.29
CA LEU A 106 -1.05 6.68 -7.86
C LEU A 106 -1.08 7.61 -9.09
N ASN A 107 -1.66 8.80 -8.91
CA ASN A 107 -1.80 9.78 -9.98
C ASN A 107 -0.63 10.77 -9.94
N TRP A 108 0.58 10.23 -10.02
CA TRP A 108 1.81 11.00 -10.05
C TRP A 108 2.29 11.11 -11.49
N CYS A 109 2.84 12.26 -11.85
CA CYS A 109 3.46 12.48 -13.14
C CYS A 109 4.77 13.21 -12.97
N ASN A 110 5.69 12.99 -13.92
CA ASN A 110 6.91 13.78 -14.00
C ASN A 110 6.69 14.98 -14.93
N ILE A 111 7.11 16.17 -14.50
CA ILE A 111 7.21 17.36 -15.36
C ILE A 111 8.69 17.71 -15.47
N GLU A 112 9.23 17.59 -16.67
CA GLU A 112 10.64 17.85 -16.95
C GLU A 112 10.80 19.18 -17.71
N THR A 113 11.78 19.97 -17.29
CA THR A 113 12.25 21.14 -18.03
C THR A 113 13.73 20.97 -18.38
N GLN A 114 14.31 21.96 -19.05
CA GLN A 114 15.76 22.00 -19.28
C GLN A 114 16.56 22.03 -17.96
N HIS A 115 16.01 22.62 -16.89
CA HIS A 115 16.75 22.91 -15.66
C HIS A 115 16.25 22.14 -14.44
N SER A 116 15.11 21.45 -14.53
CA SER A 116 14.50 20.80 -13.37
C SER A 116 13.71 19.56 -13.74
N LEU A 117 13.49 18.72 -12.74
CA LEU A 117 12.52 17.65 -12.76
C LEU A 117 11.55 17.82 -11.59
N ALA A 118 10.26 17.63 -11.85
CA ALA A 118 9.24 17.67 -10.83
C ALA A 118 8.42 16.38 -10.75
N LEU A 119 8.23 15.84 -9.55
CA LEU A 119 7.14 14.94 -9.24
C LEU A 119 5.92 15.80 -8.91
N VAL A 120 4.82 15.62 -9.64
CA VAL A 120 3.55 16.31 -9.37
C VAL A 120 2.45 15.29 -9.09
N ALA A 121 1.79 15.45 -7.96
CA ALA A 121 0.73 14.57 -7.50
C ALA A 121 -0.54 15.39 -7.24
N LYS A 122 -1.52 15.25 -8.14
CA LYS A 122 -2.81 15.95 -8.02
C LYS A 122 -3.61 15.42 -6.82
N ARG A 123 -4.38 16.29 -6.17
CA ARG A 123 -5.25 15.93 -5.06
C ARG A 123 -6.71 16.17 -5.36
N SER A 124 -7.55 15.34 -4.73
CA SER A 124 -8.96 15.64 -4.56
C SER A 124 -9.14 16.87 -3.66
N PRO A 125 -10.33 17.49 -3.64
CA PRO A 125 -10.61 18.59 -2.73
C PRO A 125 -10.30 18.24 -1.27
N GLN A 126 -9.87 19.24 -0.48
CA GLN A 126 -9.42 19.08 0.92
C GLN A 126 -10.37 18.23 1.79
N ALA A 127 -11.69 18.38 1.60
CA ALA A 127 -12.72 17.67 2.36
C ALA A 127 -12.63 16.12 2.27
N ILE A 128 -12.02 15.59 1.21
CA ILE A 128 -11.87 14.14 0.98
C ILE A 128 -10.42 13.72 0.72
N ALA A 129 -9.48 14.67 0.74
CA ALA A 129 -8.07 14.40 0.58
C ALA A 129 -7.51 13.71 1.85
N SER A 130 -6.43 12.95 1.66
CA SER A 130 -5.68 12.37 2.76
C SER A 130 -4.38 13.14 2.94
N LYS A 131 -4.15 13.72 4.13
CA LYS A 131 -2.85 14.29 4.48
C LYS A 131 -1.74 13.23 4.43
N TYR A 132 -2.07 11.96 4.68
CA TYR A 132 -1.10 10.87 4.74
C TYR A 132 -0.46 10.56 3.39
N ASP A 133 -1.15 10.80 2.27
CA ASP A 133 -0.56 10.63 0.94
C ASP A 133 0.53 11.68 0.69
N ASP A 134 0.33 12.91 1.16
CA ASP A 134 1.32 13.99 1.07
C ASP A 134 2.49 13.77 2.03
N LEU A 135 2.19 13.44 3.30
CA LEU A 135 3.20 13.16 4.32
C LEU A 135 4.08 11.96 3.95
N PHE A 136 3.51 10.94 3.29
CA PHE A 136 4.24 9.82 2.73
C PHE A 136 5.26 10.27 1.67
N ILE A 137 4.83 11.08 0.69
CA ILE A 137 5.73 11.62 -0.35
C ILE A 137 6.80 12.48 0.31
N TYR A 138 6.41 13.40 1.18
CA TYR A 138 7.32 14.28 1.90
C TYR A 138 8.41 13.49 2.62
N SER A 139 8.01 12.49 3.42
CA SER A 139 8.92 11.69 4.24
C SER A 139 9.87 10.83 3.38
N CYS A 140 9.37 10.24 2.29
CA CYS A 140 10.21 9.45 1.39
C CYS A 140 11.22 10.34 0.67
N ILE A 141 10.77 11.45 0.08
CA ILE A 141 11.64 12.33 -0.72
C ILE A 141 12.69 13.03 0.14
N THR A 142 12.30 13.58 1.30
CA THR A 142 13.28 14.19 2.21
C THR A 142 14.35 13.21 2.67
N HIS A 143 14.00 11.93 2.82
CA HIS A 143 14.98 10.89 3.11
C HIS A 143 15.87 10.56 1.90
N ILE A 144 15.27 10.35 0.73
CA ILE A 144 15.99 10.05 -0.52
C ILE A 144 16.99 11.16 -0.87
N LEU A 145 16.60 12.42 -0.65
CA LEU A 145 17.35 13.62 -1.01
C LEU A 145 18.09 14.26 0.20
N ARG A 146 18.21 13.54 1.32
CA ARG A 146 18.74 14.08 2.59
C ARG A 146 20.14 14.72 2.49
N HIS A 147 20.94 14.27 1.54
CA HIS A 147 22.30 14.79 1.34
C HIS A 147 22.27 16.21 0.77
N SER A 148 21.35 16.46 -0.16
CA SER A 148 21.12 17.76 -0.78
C SER A 148 20.23 18.66 0.07
N PHE A 149 19.49 18.09 1.03
CA PHE A 149 18.68 18.86 1.98
C PHE A 149 19.50 19.88 2.80
N LYS A 150 20.83 19.70 2.89
CA LYS A 150 21.73 20.71 3.47
C LYS A 150 21.88 21.95 2.59
N ASP A 151 21.84 21.80 1.26
CA ASP A 151 21.85 22.88 0.27
C ASP A 151 20.41 23.18 -0.19
N LYS A 152 19.69 23.93 0.66
CA LYS A 152 18.26 24.28 0.51
C LYS A 152 17.86 24.96 -0.82
N LEU A 153 18.81 25.37 -1.64
CA LEU A 153 18.57 26.14 -2.87
C LEU A 153 18.05 25.28 -4.04
N ASN A 154 18.23 23.96 -4.00
CA ASN A 154 17.98 23.08 -5.15
C ASN A 154 16.72 22.20 -5.04
N LEU A 155 15.98 22.31 -3.94
CA LEU A 155 14.78 21.53 -3.67
C LEU A 155 13.62 22.44 -3.30
N ILE A 156 12.52 22.33 -4.04
CA ILE A 156 11.26 23.00 -3.73
C ILE A 156 10.22 21.94 -3.44
N ILE A 157 9.53 22.07 -2.30
CA ILE A 157 8.40 21.23 -1.93
C ILE A 157 7.16 22.12 -1.77
N GLU A 158 6.10 21.73 -2.45
CA GLU A 158 4.82 22.43 -2.46
C GLU A 158 3.73 21.48 -1.97
N LEU A 159 2.97 21.92 -0.97
CA LEU A 159 1.82 21.19 -0.44
C LEU A 159 0.51 21.85 -0.87
N PRO A 160 -0.50 21.03 -1.23
CA PRO A 160 -1.73 21.55 -1.83
C PRO A 160 -2.63 22.31 -0.84
N PHE A 161 -2.50 22.04 0.45
CA PHE A 161 -3.38 22.61 1.46
C PHE A 161 -2.60 23.49 2.43
N GLU A 162 -3.33 24.20 3.28
CA GLU A 162 -2.76 25.00 4.36
C GLU A 162 -2.01 24.13 5.38
N ARG A 163 -1.04 24.74 6.09
CA ARG A 163 -0.19 24.05 7.05
C ARG A 163 -0.98 23.32 8.15
N SER A 164 -2.09 23.91 8.61
CA SER A 164 -2.99 23.33 9.62
C SER A 164 -3.66 22.03 9.19
N PHE A 165 -3.85 21.79 7.88
CA PHE A 165 -4.42 20.54 7.37
C PHE A 165 -3.59 19.32 7.77
N TYR A 166 -2.28 19.50 7.93
CA TYR A 166 -1.34 18.44 8.28
C TYR A 166 -1.23 18.20 9.80
N GLY A 167 -1.80 19.08 10.64
CA GLY A 167 -1.91 18.86 12.09
C GLY A 167 -0.61 19.07 12.87
N VAL A 168 -0.33 18.22 13.87
CA VAL A 168 0.89 18.31 14.72
C VAL A 168 2.16 17.94 13.93
N ASP A 169 2.01 17.31 12.76
CA ASP A 169 3.08 16.98 11.81
C ASP A 169 3.75 18.22 11.18
N VAL A 170 3.33 19.41 11.58
CA VAL A 170 3.78 20.72 11.12
C VAL A 170 5.28 20.97 11.34
N ASP A 171 5.87 20.38 12.38
CA ASP A 171 7.30 20.48 12.68
C ASP A 171 8.17 19.61 11.75
N LEU A 172 7.58 18.72 10.96
CA LEU A 172 8.31 17.97 9.94
C LEU A 172 8.73 18.86 8.76
N PHE A 173 7.95 19.89 8.46
CA PHE A 173 8.11 20.65 7.23
C PHE A 173 9.22 21.69 7.34
N ASP A 174 10.32 21.43 6.65
CA ASP A 174 11.36 22.43 6.40
C ASP A 174 11.38 22.84 4.91
N ASN A 175 11.38 24.16 4.68
CA ASN A 175 11.30 24.84 3.38
C ASN A 175 10.13 24.39 2.47
N VAL A 176 8.94 24.27 3.04
CA VAL A 176 7.72 23.87 2.30
C VAL A 176 6.80 25.06 2.06
N THR A 177 6.33 25.21 0.82
CA THR A 177 5.27 26.15 0.45
C THR A 177 3.91 25.47 0.56
N PHE A 178 2.90 26.17 1.10
CA PHE A 178 1.55 25.64 1.30
C PHE A 178 0.52 26.35 0.42
N ASN A 179 -0.70 25.80 0.35
CA ASN A 179 -1.81 26.31 -0.47
C ASN A 179 -1.52 26.29 -1.98
N CYS A 180 -0.79 25.28 -2.44
CA CYS A 180 -0.52 25.04 -3.85
C CYS A 180 -1.66 24.25 -4.52
N GLN A 181 -1.69 24.11 -5.85
CA GLN A 181 -2.74 23.34 -6.53
C GLN A 181 -2.54 21.81 -6.43
N SER A 182 -1.31 21.38 -6.13
CA SER A 182 -0.89 19.98 -6.08
C SER A 182 0.20 19.78 -5.04
N MET A 183 0.44 18.52 -4.67
CA MET A 183 1.70 18.14 -4.03
C MET A 183 2.78 18.09 -5.12
N SER A 184 3.81 18.91 -4.99
CA SER A 184 4.91 18.97 -5.95
C SER A 184 6.26 18.86 -5.23
N VAL A 185 7.18 18.11 -5.82
CA VAL A 185 8.59 18.10 -5.44
C VAL A 185 9.37 18.45 -6.70
N ILE A 186 10.14 19.53 -6.65
CA ILE A 186 10.92 20.02 -7.79
C ILE A 186 12.38 20.02 -7.38
N VAL A 187 13.22 19.38 -8.20
CA VAL A 187 14.67 19.33 -8.03
C VAL A 187 15.36 19.93 -9.24
N ALA A 188 16.42 20.71 -8.98
CA ALA A 188 17.29 21.20 -10.04
C ALA A 188 18.05 20.05 -10.71
N LYS A 189 18.25 20.14 -12.01
CA LYS A 189 19.12 19.23 -12.77
C LYS A 189 20.57 19.66 -12.68
N ASP A 190 21.47 18.69 -12.77
CA ASP A 190 22.92 18.92 -12.85
C ASP A 190 23.54 18.25 -14.09
N GLU A 191 24.87 18.33 -14.21
CA GLU A 191 25.62 17.78 -15.35
C GLU A 191 25.43 16.29 -15.61
N ARG A 192 24.89 15.52 -14.65
CA ARG A 192 24.59 14.09 -14.80
C ARG A 192 23.25 13.83 -15.49
N ASP A 193 22.39 14.85 -15.59
CA ASP A 193 21.04 14.77 -16.17
C ASP A 193 21.05 15.07 -17.68
N VAL A 194 21.88 14.32 -18.41
CA VAL A 194 22.14 14.56 -19.85
C VAL A 194 21.05 14.00 -20.76
N ASN A 195 20.32 12.99 -20.30
CA ASN A 195 19.28 12.33 -21.08
C ASN A 195 17.90 12.80 -20.62
N PRO A 196 16.98 13.12 -21.56
CA PRO A 196 15.61 13.43 -21.20
C PRO A 196 14.92 12.21 -20.57
N VAL A 197 13.92 12.47 -19.74
CA VAL A 197 13.08 11.43 -19.13
C VAL A 197 12.48 10.57 -20.23
N MET A 198 12.80 9.26 -20.19
CA MET A 198 12.14 8.30 -21.07
C MET A 198 10.65 8.17 -20.71
N ALA A 199 9.84 7.86 -21.72
CA ALA A 199 8.39 7.74 -21.59
C ALA A 199 7.97 6.83 -20.41
N GLU A 200 6.94 7.25 -19.68
CA GLU A 200 6.44 6.56 -18.50
C GLU A 200 5.95 5.15 -18.83
N ASN A 201 6.61 4.11 -18.28
CA ASN A 201 6.02 2.78 -18.20
C ASN A 201 4.94 2.78 -17.12
N LYS A 202 3.69 3.01 -17.52
CA LYS A 202 2.56 2.99 -16.60
C LYS A 202 2.07 1.57 -16.36
N LEU A 203 1.74 1.27 -15.11
CA LEU A 203 1.12 0.02 -14.72
C LEU A 203 -0.13 -0.24 -15.57
N THR A 204 -0.13 -1.35 -16.30
CA THR A 204 -1.26 -1.81 -17.10
C THR A 204 -1.91 -2.99 -16.41
N LEU A 205 -2.92 -2.72 -15.56
CA LEU A 205 -3.69 -3.77 -14.89
C LEU A 205 -4.94 -4.15 -15.66
N SER A 206 -5.16 -5.46 -15.78
CA SER A 206 -6.41 -6.04 -16.26
C SER A 206 -7.54 -5.85 -15.23
N SER A 207 -8.79 -6.14 -15.62
CA SER A 207 -9.90 -6.19 -14.67
C SER A 207 -9.65 -7.30 -13.63
N SER A 208 -9.10 -8.46 -14.02
CA SER A 208 -8.79 -9.56 -13.09
C SER A 208 -7.76 -9.20 -12.04
N ASP A 209 -6.70 -8.46 -12.39
CA ASP A 209 -5.71 -7.97 -11.41
C ASP A 209 -6.36 -7.05 -10.38
N ARG A 210 -7.21 -6.12 -10.84
CA ARG A 210 -7.93 -5.19 -9.97
C ARG A 210 -8.90 -5.89 -9.04
N VAL A 211 -9.61 -6.91 -9.54
CA VAL A 211 -10.51 -7.73 -8.73
C VAL A 211 -9.73 -8.56 -7.71
N LYS A 212 -8.56 -9.11 -8.08
CA LYS A 212 -7.67 -9.81 -7.15
C LYS A 212 -7.17 -8.87 -6.05
N ALA A 213 -6.81 -7.63 -6.38
CA ALA A 213 -6.42 -6.63 -5.39
C ALA A 213 -7.55 -6.30 -4.41
N ALA A 214 -8.78 -6.16 -4.91
CA ALA A 214 -9.96 -5.99 -4.06
C ALA A 214 -10.18 -7.21 -3.15
N ALA A 215 -10.01 -8.43 -3.68
CA ALA A 215 -10.13 -9.65 -2.90
C ALA A 215 -9.06 -9.76 -1.79
N ASN A 216 -7.81 -9.36 -2.07
CA ASN A 216 -6.73 -9.30 -1.08
C ASN A 216 -7.01 -8.28 0.04
N SER A 217 -7.87 -7.30 -0.21
CA SER A 217 -8.24 -6.26 0.77
C SER A 217 -9.33 -6.70 1.74
N ILE A 218 -9.96 -7.85 1.49
CA ILE A 218 -11.05 -8.38 2.31
C ILE A 218 -10.50 -9.54 3.14
N PRO A 219 -10.79 -9.60 4.46
CA PRO A 219 -10.39 -10.73 5.29
C PRO A 219 -10.89 -12.06 4.72
N PRO A 220 -10.09 -13.15 4.81
CA PRO A 220 -10.48 -14.43 4.25
C PRO A 220 -11.87 -14.91 4.69
N SER A 221 -12.23 -14.73 5.96
CA SER A 221 -13.55 -15.11 6.50
C SER A 221 -14.72 -14.42 5.78
N ALA A 222 -14.54 -13.16 5.40
CA ALA A 222 -15.53 -12.28 4.79
C ALA A 222 -15.50 -12.28 3.25
N LEU A 223 -14.45 -12.82 2.63
CA LEU A 223 -14.33 -12.85 1.18
C LEU A 223 -15.42 -13.73 0.55
N SER A 224 -16.31 -13.06 -0.18
CA SER A 224 -17.48 -13.63 -0.85
C SER A 224 -17.83 -12.78 -2.08
N LEU A 225 -18.63 -13.33 -3.00
CA LEU A 225 -19.04 -12.61 -4.20
C LEU A 225 -19.80 -11.30 -3.90
N PRO A 226 -20.77 -11.26 -2.97
CA PRO A 226 -21.45 -10.00 -2.63
C PRO A 226 -20.50 -8.96 -2.06
N ASN A 227 -19.64 -9.34 -1.11
CA ASN A 227 -18.70 -8.41 -0.47
C ASN A 227 -17.66 -7.88 -1.46
N LEU A 228 -17.15 -8.75 -2.34
CA LEU A 228 -16.22 -8.36 -3.38
C LEU A 228 -16.86 -7.40 -4.38
N ALA A 229 -18.06 -7.70 -4.87
CA ALA A 229 -18.81 -6.83 -5.78
C ALA A 229 -19.09 -5.46 -5.16
N ASN A 230 -19.52 -5.45 -3.88
CA ASN A 230 -19.73 -4.23 -3.11
C ASN A 230 -18.45 -3.41 -2.96
N SER A 231 -17.33 -4.04 -2.60
CA SER A 231 -16.04 -3.36 -2.44
C SER A 231 -15.53 -2.69 -3.71
N ILE A 232 -15.91 -3.23 -4.87
CA ILE A 232 -15.53 -2.72 -6.19
C ILE A 232 -16.53 -1.66 -6.69
N GLY A 233 -17.75 -1.64 -6.16
CA GLY A 233 -18.83 -0.74 -6.61
C GLY A 233 -19.54 -1.23 -7.86
N VAL A 234 -19.70 -2.55 -8.03
CA VAL A 234 -20.43 -3.18 -9.15
C VAL A 234 -21.45 -4.20 -8.64
N SER A 235 -22.40 -4.59 -9.49
CA SER A 235 -23.28 -5.72 -9.17
C SER A 235 -22.55 -7.05 -9.30
N GLU A 236 -22.99 -8.08 -8.57
CA GLU A 236 -22.43 -9.44 -8.67
C GLU A 236 -22.43 -9.97 -10.12
N ARG A 237 -23.54 -9.74 -10.85
CA ARG A 237 -23.66 -10.11 -12.26
C ARG A 237 -22.69 -9.32 -13.13
N GLY A 238 -22.49 -8.03 -12.83
CA GLY A 238 -21.52 -7.17 -13.52
C GLY A 238 -20.09 -7.69 -13.35
N LEU A 239 -19.71 -8.02 -12.12
CA LEU A 239 -18.40 -8.57 -11.80
C LEU A 239 -18.14 -9.91 -12.52
N GLN A 240 -19.13 -10.80 -12.49
CA GLN A 240 -19.03 -12.08 -13.21
C GLN A 240 -18.92 -11.92 -14.71
N ARG A 241 -19.71 -11.04 -15.31
CA ARG A 241 -19.65 -10.76 -16.75
C ARG A 241 -18.29 -10.20 -17.14
N GLU A 242 -17.77 -9.27 -16.37
CA GLU A 242 -16.48 -8.62 -16.63
C GLU A 242 -15.31 -9.59 -16.51
N LEU A 243 -15.24 -10.44 -15.48
CA LEU A 243 -14.15 -11.42 -15.40
C LEU A 243 -14.24 -12.50 -16.49
N ARG A 244 -15.45 -12.85 -16.95
CA ARG A 244 -15.61 -13.79 -18.06
C ARG A 244 -15.02 -13.30 -19.37
N THR A 245 -14.96 -11.98 -19.61
CA THR A 245 -14.30 -11.46 -20.83
C THR A 245 -12.79 -11.67 -20.81
N GLU A 246 -12.22 -11.92 -19.64
CA GLU A 246 -10.80 -12.27 -19.43
C GLU A 246 -10.62 -13.77 -19.12
N ASN A 247 -11.61 -14.61 -19.47
CA ASN A 247 -11.61 -16.07 -19.19
C ASN A 247 -11.43 -16.43 -17.71
N CYS A 248 -11.79 -15.53 -16.79
CA CYS A 248 -11.66 -15.73 -15.35
C CYS A 248 -13.00 -16.06 -14.69
N CYS A 249 -13.00 -17.09 -13.83
CA CYS A 249 -14.15 -17.43 -12.98
C CYS A 249 -14.02 -16.74 -11.62
N VAL A 250 -14.96 -15.84 -11.29
CA VAL A 250 -14.95 -15.10 -10.00
C VAL A 250 -14.98 -16.05 -8.80
N LYS A 251 -15.72 -17.16 -8.89
CA LYS A 251 -15.84 -18.12 -7.79
C LYS A 251 -14.52 -18.81 -7.50
N ASP A 252 -13.83 -19.27 -8.55
CA ASP A 252 -12.55 -19.96 -8.41
C ASP A 252 -11.48 -18.99 -7.92
N MET A 253 -11.46 -17.76 -8.42
CA MET A 253 -10.58 -16.71 -7.93
C MET A 253 -10.81 -16.42 -6.44
N ILE A 254 -12.08 -16.27 -5.99
CA ILE A 254 -12.40 -16.09 -4.57
C ILE A 254 -11.89 -17.27 -3.74
N GLN A 255 -12.16 -18.50 -4.17
CA GLN A 255 -11.74 -19.71 -3.44
C GLN A 255 -10.22 -19.78 -3.34
N ASN A 256 -9.50 -19.55 -4.44
CA ASN A 256 -8.05 -19.59 -4.50
C ASN A 256 -7.43 -18.49 -3.64
N THR A 257 -7.88 -17.24 -3.75
CA THR A 257 -7.37 -16.13 -2.92
C THR A 257 -7.60 -16.41 -1.44
N ARG A 258 -8.80 -16.85 -1.07
CA ARG A 258 -9.16 -17.16 0.32
C ARG A 258 -8.30 -18.28 0.90
N MET A 259 -8.13 -19.38 0.16
CA MET A 259 -7.35 -20.52 0.64
C MET A 259 -5.85 -20.22 0.68
N ASN A 260 -5.32 -19.53 -0.33
CA ASN A 260 -3.92 -19.11 -0.34
C ASN A 260 -3.62 -18.22 0.87
N SER A 261 -4.47 -17.25 1.17
CA SER A 261 -4.31 -16.39 2.36
C SER A 261 -4.32 -17.20 3.65
N ILE A 262 -5.31 -18.08 3.85
CA ILE A 262 -5.40 -18.93 5.06
C ILE A 262 -4.16 -19.82 5.21
N ILE A 263 -3.67 -20.43 4.13
CA ILE A 263 -2.48 -21.27 4.15
C ILE A 263 -1.24 -20.45 4.50
N THR A 264 -1.09 -19.26 3.93
CA THR A 264 0.02 -18.35 4.24
C THR A 264 0.00 -17.93 5.71
N ILE A 265 -1.17 -17.55 6.25
CA ILE A 265 -1.34 -17.22 7.67
C ILE A 265 -0.94 -18.43 8.53
N LEU A 266 -1.43 -19.63 8.19
CA LEU A 266 -1.14 -20.85 8.93
C LEU A 266 0.35 -21.20 8.95
N LYS A 267 1.05 -21.03 7.83
CA LYS A 267 2.49 -21.22 7.72
C LYS A 267 3.26 -20.21 8.57
N ASN A 268 2.94 -18.92 8.46
CA ASN A 268 3.59 -17.88 9.25
C ASN A 268 3.37 -18.05 10.75
N ASN A 269 2.20 -18.54 11.15
CA ASN A 269 1.88 -18.89 12.53
C ASN A 269 2.44 -20.25 12.98
N LYS A 270 3.36 -20.86 12.22
CA LYS A 270 3.98 -22.15 12.55
C LYS A 270 2.96 -23.25 12.87
N GLY A 271 1.84 -23.25 12.13
CA GLY A 271 0.77 -24.22 12.31
C GLY A 271 -0.18 -23.95 13.48
N ASN A 272 -0.11 -22.80 14.16
CA ASN A 272 -1.08 -22.45 15.20
C ASN A 272 -2.47 -22.16 14.58
N ILE A 273 -3.34 -23.18 14.61
CA ILE A 273 -4.67 -23.15 13.99
C ILE A 273 -5.57 -22.09 14.63
N LYS A 274 -5.57 -21.99 15.97
CA LYS A 274 -6.43 -21.03 16.69
C LYS A 274 -6.08 -19.60 16.31
N LYS A 275 -4.79 -19.23 16.36
CA LYS A 275 -4.32 -17.89 15.96
C LYS A 275 -4.65 -17.60 14.50
N SER A 276 -4.40 -18.58 13.62
CA SER A 276 -4.64 -18.43 12.18
C SER A 276 -6.12 -18.26 11.83
N ALA A 277 -7.02 -18.91 12.56
CA ALA A 277 -8.46 -18.73 12.38
C ALA A 277 -8.89 -17.30 12.69
N TYR A 278 -8.44 -16.73 13.82
CA TYR A 278 -8.78 -15.36 14.21
C TYR A 278 -8.15 -14.33 13.26
N GLU A 279 -6.88 -14.48 12.88
CA GLU A 279 -6.23 -13.56 11.95
C GLU A 279 -6.74 -13.69 10.49
N SER A 280 -7.38 -14.82 10.16
CA SER A 280 -8.16 -14.97 8.93
C SER A 280 -9.55 -14.31 9.03
N GLY A 281 -9.90 -13.72 10.18
CA GLY A 281 -11.16 -13.03 10.46
C GLY A 281 -12.32 -13.92 10.91
N PHE A 282 -12.09 -15.19 11.26
CA PHE A 282 -13.17 -16.07 11.74
C PHE A 282 -13.47 -15.79 13.22
N LYS A 283 -14.76 -15.76 13.58
CA LYS A 283 -15.21 -15.53 14.96
C LYS A 283 -14.96 -16.72 15.88
N ASP A 284 -14.92 -17.92 15.31
CA ASP A 284 -14.77 -19.17 16.06
C ASP A 284 -14.04 -20.25 15.23
N LEU A 285 -13.40 -21.16 15.95
CA LEU A 285 -12.63 -22.26 15.39
C LEU A 285 -13.48 -23.31 14.64
N PRO A 286 -14.72 -23.66 15.07
CA PRO A 286 -15.60 -24.54 14.30
C PRO A 286 -15.90 -24.04 12.89
N SER A 287 -16.22 -22.75 12.73
CA SER A 287 -16.50 -22.12 11.43
C SER A 287 -15.29 -22.17 10.51
N PHE A 288 -14.10 -21.87 11.04
CA PHE A 288 -12.84 -22.02 10.32
C PHE A 288 -12.60 -23.46 9.87
N SER A 289 -12.74 -24.42 10.80
CA SER A 289 -12.44 -25.83 10.54
C SER A 289 -13.38 -26.43 9.50
N ARG A 290 -14.67 -26.09 9.54
CA ARG A 290 -15.66 -26.50 8.54
C ARG A 290 -15.30 -25.94 7.16
N TYR A 291 -14.97 -24.65 7.08
CA TYR A 291 -14.58 -24.02 5.81
C TYR A 291 -13.30 -24.66 5.25
N PHE A 292 -12.25 -24.76 6.07
CA PHE A 292 -10.97 -25.32 5.68
C PHE A 292 -11.10 -26.76 5.19
N SER A 293 -11.83 -27.60 5.93
CA SER A 293 -12.02 -29.01 5.55
C SER A 293 -12.82 -29.16 4.27
N LYS A 294 -13.85 -28.34 4.08
CA LYS A 294 -14.62 -28.32 2.82
C LYS A 294 -13.74 -27.94 1.63
N SER A 295 -12.84 -26.98 1.81
CA SER A 295 -12.00 -26.45 0.72
C SER A 295 -10.78 -27.32 0.41
N THR A 296 -10.21 -28.01 1.40
CA THR A 296 -8.96 -28.78 1.25
C THR A 296 -9.15 -30.29 1.25
N GLY A 297 -10.32 -30.79 1.67
CA GLY A 297 -10.58 -32.22 1.84
C GLY A 297 -10.00 -32.84 3.13
N CYS A 298 -9.30 -32.07 3.97
CA CYS A 298 -8.76 -32.56 5.24
C CYS A 298 -8.92 -31.55 6.38
N THR A 299 -8.86 -32.02 7.61
CA THR A 299 -8.94 -31.11 8.78
C THR A 299 -7.71 -30.20 8.87
N PRO A 300 -7.81 -29.01 9.48
CA PRO A 300 -6.64 -28.15 9.69
C PRO A 300 -5.49 -28.87 10.39
N THR A 301 -5.78 -29.70 11.39
CA THR A 301 -4.78 -30.49 12.12
C THR A 301 -4.04 -31.48 11.22
N GLN A 302 -4.77 -32.21 10.36
CA GLN A 302 -4.17 -33.11 9.38
C GLN A 302 -3.28 -32.33 8.39
N TYR A 303 -3.75 -31.18 7.91
CA TYR A 303 -2.98 -30.35 7.00
C TYR A 303 -1.67 -29.88 7.61
N VAL A 304 -1.69 -29.35 8.83
CA VAL A 304 -0.50 -28.90 9.57
C VAL A 304 0.50 -30.04 9.73
N ARG A 305 0.03 -31.21 10.21
CA ARG A 305 0.88 -32.39 10.40
C ARG A 305 1.57 -32.82 9.11
N ASN A 306 0.84 -32.83 8.00
CA ASN A 306 1.36 -33.37 6.74
C ASN A 306 2.26 -32.38 5.97
N ASN A 307 1.99 -31.07 6.06
CA ASN A 307 2.58 -30.08 5.16
C ASN A 307 3.46 -29.03 5.85
N ILE A 308 3.29 -28.80 7.15
CA ILE A 308 3.97 -27.72 7.88
C ILE A 308 4.99 -28.29 8.85
N CYS A 309 4.62 -29.30 9.65
CA CYS A 309 5.55 -29.91 10.61
C CYS A 309 6.64 -30.77 9.96
N ASN A 310 6.41 -31.30 8.75
CA ASN A 310 7.40 -32.13 8.04
C ASN A 310 8.42 -31.30 7.23
N ASN A 311 8.28 -29.97 7.20
CA ASN A 311 9.15 -29.05 6.45
C ASN A 311 9.85 -28.01 7.36
N LEU A 312 9.85 -28.25 8.67
CA LEU A 312 10.59 -27.51 9.70
C LEU A 312 11.71 -28.40 10.25
#